data_AF-A0A4U3M318-F1
#
_entry.id   AF-A0A4U3M318-F1
#
_cell.length_a   1.000
_cell.length_b   1.000
_cell.length_c   1.000
_cell.angle_alpha   90.00
_cell.angle_beta   90.00
_cell.angle_gamma   90.00
#
_symmetry.space_group_name_H-M   'P 1'
#
loop_
_entity.id
_entity.type
_entity.pdbx_description
1 polymer ?
#
loop_
_entity_poly.entity_id
_entity_poly.type
_entity_poly.pdbx_seq_one_letter_code
_entity_poly.pdbx_strand_id
1 'polypeptide(L)'
;METFLQYADNGWGKVFNYAWSLGMGIGPIVALVLLRDDPGSASFVLTAIGLVIVLIGVYIVSNVWKTPQYKVILSWDPDALPASWEADRQRYFTINWLQLATTWSAFILFLVALLALPR
;
A
#
# COMPACT_ATOMS: atom_id res chain seq x y z
N MET A 1 9.51 22.45 1.39
CA MET A 1 9.32 21.03 1.03
C MET A 1 10.22 20.14 1.88
N GLU A 2 11.52 20.44 1.93
CA GLU A 2 12.54 19.68 2.69
C GLU A 2 12.22 19.49 4.19
N THR A 3 11.76 20.53 4.89
CA THR A 3 11.35 20.49 6.30
C THR A 3 10.11 19.62 6.56
N PHE A 4 9.14 19.61 5.64
CA PHE A 4 7.96 18.74 5.73
C PHE A 4 8.35 17.27 5.54
N LEU A 5 9.23 16.99 4.58
CA LEU A 5 9.70 15.63 4.31
C LEU A 5 10.55 15.08 5.45
N GLN A 6 11.42 15.89 6.04
CA GLN A 6 12.16 15.50 7.25
C GLN A 6 11.24 15.17 8.42
N TYR A 7 10.14 15.91 8.60
CA TYR A 7 9.13 15.59 9.61
C TYR A 7 8.33 14.33 9.26
N ALA A 8 7.96 14.14 8.00
CA ALA A 8 7.22 12.96 7.53
C ALA A 8 8.04 11.66 7.65
N ASP A 9 9.36 11.74 7.49
CA ASP A 9 10.28 10.60 7.58
C ASP A 9 10.85 10.33 8.99
N ASN A 10 10.61 11.22 9.96
CA ASN A 10 11.14 11.09 11.33
C ASN A 10 10.07 11.27 12.41
N GLY A 11 10.33 10.73 13.60
CA GLY A 11 9.51 10.95 14.79
C GLY A 11 8.00 10.69 14.55
N TRP A 12 7.18 11.70 14.84
CA TRP A 12 5.71 11.60 14.81
C TRP A 12 5.09 11.52 13.42
N GLY A 13 5.69 12.11 12.38
CA GLY A 13 5.16 12.03 11.01
C GLY A 13 5.24 10.62 10.45
N LYS A 14 6.35 9.91 10.74
CA LYS A 14 6.53 8.50 10.37
C LYS A 14 5.53 7.60 11.09
N VAL A 15 5.32 7.82 12.40
CA VAL A 15 4.32 7.08 13.19
C VAL A 15 2.91 7.29 12.65
N PHE A 16 2.54 8.53 12.32
CA PHE A 16 1.24 8.84 11.73
C PHE A 16 1.02 8.10 10.39
N ASN A 17 2.02 8.10 9.50
CA ASN A 17 1.94 7.39 8.22
C ASN A 17 1.79 5.87 8.39
N TYR A 18 2.48 5.27 9.37
CA TYR A 18 2.28 3.86 9.70
C TYR A 18 0.90 3.61 10.30
N ALA A 19 0.46 4.42 11.28
CA ALA A 19 -0.84 4.27 11.91
C ALA A 19 -1.99 4.37 10.89
N TRP A 20 -1.90 5.33 9.97
CA TRP A 20 -2.87 5.50 8.88
C TRP A 20 -2.90 4.29 7.94
N SER A 21 -1.73 3.77 7.57
CA SER A 21 -1.64 2.64 6.63
C SER A 21 -2.02 1.30 7.26
N LEU A 22 -1.89 1.13 8.58
CA LEU A 22 -2.22 -0.11 9.30
C LEU A 22 -3.69 -0.51 9.22
N GLY A 23 -4.62 0.44 9.06
CA GLY A 23 -6.06 0.14 8.97
C GLY A 23 -6.40 -0.85 7.85
N MET A 24 -5.71 -0.78 6.71
CA MET A 24 -5.88 -1.69 5.57
C MET A 24 -5.45 -3.13 5.87
N GLY A 25 -4.55 -3.33 6.85
CA GLY A 25 -4.12 -4.66 7.29
C GLY A 25 -4.91 -5.18 8.48
N ILE A 26 -5.14 -4.34 9.49
CA ILE A 26 -5.81 -4.74 10.74
C ILE A 26 -7.27 -5.16 10.48
N GLY A 27 -8.01 -4.40 9.67
CA GLY A 27 -9.42 -4.68 9.40
C GLY A 27 -9.66 -6.09 8.83
N PRO A 28 -8.98 -6.49 7.73
CA PRO A 28 -9.08 -7.83 7.17
C PRO A 28 -8.59 -8.93 8.13
N ILE A 29 -7.55 -8.68 8.95
CA ILE A 29 -7.10 -9.64 9.97
C ILE A 29 -8.22 -9.91 10.98
N VAL A 30 -8.87 -8.85 11.49
CA VAL A 30 -10.01 -9.00 12.41
C VAL A 30 -11.15 -9.76 11.73
N ALA A 31 -11.47 -9.42 10.47
CA ALA A 31 -12.50 -10.14 9.71
C ALA A 31 -12.18 -11.64 9.57
N LEU A 32 -10.93 -12.02 9.29
CA LEU A 32 -10.52 -13.43 9.23
C LEU A 32 -10.64 -14.13 10.58
N VAL A 33 -10.32 -13.45 11.69
CA VAL A 33 -10.49 -14.01 13.05
C VAL A 33 -11.96 -14.24 13.38
N LEU A 34 -12.86 -13.39 12.88
CA LEU A 34 -14.31 -13.54 13.05
C LEU A 34 -14.90 -14.62 12.14
N LEU A 35 -14.33 -14.82 10.95
CA LEU A 35 -14.74 -15.85 9.99
C LEU A 35 -14.05 -17.21 10.20
N ARG A 36 -13.24 -17.36 11.27
CA ARG A 36 -12.37 -18.53 11.49
C ARG A 36 -13.10 -19.88 11.56
N ASP A 37 -14.39 -19.86 11.91
CA ASP A 37 -15.19 -21.07 12.06
C ASP A 37 -15.64 -21.63 10.69
N ASP A 38 -15.53 -20.84 9.62
CA ASP A 38 -15.78 -21.27 8.24
C ASP A 38 -14.69 -20.77 7.26
N PRO A 39 -13.48 -21.36 7.33
CA PRO A 39 -12.35 -20.95 6.50
C PRO A 39 -12.52 -21.29 5.01
N GLY A 40 -13.49 -22.15 4.67
CA GLY A 40 -13.82 -22.49 3.29
C GLY A 40 -14.78 -21.50 2.62
N SER A 41 -15.43 -20.64 3.40
CA SER A 41 -16.38 -19.65 2.87
C SER A 41 -15.73 -18.71 1.86
N ALA A 42 -16.50 -18.29 0.86
CA ALA A 42 -16.07 -17.28 -0.10
C ALA A 42 -15.64 -15.98 0.61
N SER A 43 -16.36 -15.59 1.67
CA SER A 43 -16.00 -14.45 2.53
C SER A 43 -14.59 -14.57 3.11
N PHE A 44 -14.25 -15.73 3.69
CA PHE A 44 -12.94 -15.95 4.28
C PHE A 44 -11.84 -15.94 3.21
N VAL A 45 -12.02 -16.70 2.13
CA VAL A 45 -11.00 -16.85 1.07
C VAL A 45 -10.72 -15.51 0.38
N LEU A 46 -11.75 -14.75 0.02
CA LEU A 46 -11.59 -13.44 -0.62
C LEU A 46 -10.93 -12.43 0.31
N THR A 47 -11.28 -12.44 1.59
CA THR A 47 -10.64 -11.59 2.62
C THR A 47 -9.16 -11.96 2.77
N ALA A 48 -8.82 -13.25 2.78
CA ALA A 48 -7.44 -13.71 2.89
C ALA A 48 -6.60 -13.29 1.69
N ILE A 49 -7.11 -13.46 0.46
CA ILE A 49 -6.44 -13.02 -0.76
C ILE A 49 -6.27 -11.49 -0.75
N GLY A 50 -7.31 -10.75 -0.41
CA GLY A 50 -7.25 -9.29 -0.28
C GLY A 50 -6.18 -8.83 0.72
N LEU A 51 -6.08 -9.50 1.87
CA LEU A 51 -5.03 -9.22 2.86
C LEU A 51 -3.63 -9.50 2.31
N VAL A 52 -3.42 -10.61 1.62
CA VAL A 52 -2.12 -10.91 0.98
C VAL A 52 -1.74 -9.82 -0.03
N ILE A 53 -2.71 -9.33 -0.82
CA ILE A 53 -2.48 -8.22 -1.76
C ILE A 53 -2.11 -6.94 -1.01
N VAL A 54 -2.75 -6.62 0.12
CA VAL A 54 -2.37 -5.47 0.95
C VAL A 54 -0.94 -5.62 1.47
N LEU A 55 -0.60 -6.76 2.07
CA LEU A 55 0.73 -6.98 2.65
C LEU A 55 1.83 -6.85 1.59
N ILE A 56 1.66 -7.50 0.44
CA ILE A 56 2.68 -7.49 -0.62
C ILE A 56 2.62 -6.19 -1.42
N GLY A 57 1.49 -5.92 -2.06
CA GLY A 57 1.32 -4.84 -3.03
C GLY A 57 1.26 -3.44 -2.40
N VAL A 58 0.78 -3.32 -1.17
CA VAL A 58 0.73 -2.02 -0.49
C VAL A 58 1.93 -1.85 0.43
N TYR A 59 2.19 -2.77 1.36
CA TYR A 59 3.25 -2.54 2.36
C TYR A 59 4.65 -2.85 1.85
N ILE A 60 4.91 -4.05 1.32
CA ILE A 60 6.25 -4.42 0.87
C ILE A 60 6.65 -3.55 -0.33
N VAL A 61 5.78 -3.44 -1.34
CA VAL A 61 6.10 -2.66 -2.55
C VAL A 61 6.37 -1.18 -2.23
N SER A 62 5.57 -0.58 -1.35
CA SER A 62 5.81 0.81 -0.94
C SER A 62 7.15 0.99 -0.27
N ASN A 63 7.47 0.15 0.73
CA ASN A 63 8.67 0.35 1.54
C ASN A 63 9.95 0.00 0.78
N VAL A 64 9.94 -1.06 -0.03
CA VAL A 64 11.15 -1.58 -0.68
C VAL A 64 11.45 -0.86 -2.00
N TRP A 65 10.45 -0.49 -2.79
CA TRP A 65 10.68 0.12 -4.11
C TRP A 65 10.19 1.56 -4.23
N LYS A 66 9.00 1.89 -3.71
CA LYS A 66 8.43 3.23 -3.88
C LYS A 66 9.18 4.28 -3.05
N THR A 67 9.41 4.01 -1.77
CA THR A 67 10.07 4.95 -0.86
C THR A 67 11.49 5.30 -1.33
N PRO A 68 12.36 4.34 -1.72
CA PRO A 68 13.68 4.68 -2.26
C PRO A 68 13.59 5.51 -3.54
N GLN A 69 12.72 5.14 -4.48
CA GLN A 69 12.57 5.89 -5.74
C GLN A 69 12.07 7.32 -5.49
N TYR A 70 11.14 7.49 -4.55
CA TYR A 70 10.63 8.80 -4.15
C TYR A 70 11.74 9.68 -3.56
N LYS A 71 12.63 9.11 -2.73
CA LYS A 71 13.79 9.84 -2.16
C LYS A 71 14.78 10.28 -3.23
N VAL A 72 15.02 9.47 -4.26
CA VAL A 72 15.83 9.87 -5.42
C VAL A 72 15.21 11.08 -6.11
N ILE A 73 13.92 11.03 -6.43
CA ILE A 73 13.20 12.13 -7.10
C ILE A 73 13.24 13.42 -6.26
N LEU A 74 13.05 13.30 -4.94
CA LEU A 74 13.10 14.44 -4.02
C LEU A 74 14.48 15.06 -3.87
N SER A 75 15.55 14.33 -4.21
CA SER A 75 16.92 14.82 -4.13
C SER A 75 17.37 15.61 -5.36
N TRP A 76 16.53 15.68 -6.41
CA TRP A 76 16.87 16.35 -7.65
C TRP A 76 16.91 17.87 -7.50
N ASP A 77 17.91 18.49 -8.12
CA ASP A 77 17.94 19.93 -8.36
C ASP A 77 16.97 20.26 -9.50
N PRO A 78 15.92 21.08 -9.27
CA PRO A 78 14.98 21.45 -10.32
C PRO A 78 15.61 22.24 -11.47
N ASP A 79 16.73 22.93 -11.22
CA ASP A 79 17.43 23.73 -12.24
C ASP A 79 18.51 22.91 -12.99
N ALA A 80 18.80 21.69 -12.51
CA ALA A 80 19.80 20.79 -13.08
C ALA A 80 19.39 19.31 -12.96
N LEU A 81 18.37 18.91 -13.74
CA LEU A 81 17.86 17.54 -13.73
C LEU A 81 18.94 16.51 -14.13
N PRO A 82 18.99 15.33 -13.48
CA PRO A 82 19.96 14.30 -13.82
C PRO A 82 19.63 13.67 -15.18
N ALA A 83 20.66 13.11 -15.83
CA ALA A 83 20.48 12.41 -17.10
C ALA A 83 19.51 11.21 -17.03
N SER A 84 19.30 10.63 -15.84
CA SER A 84 18.36 9.53 -15.60
C SER A 84 16.91 9.96 -15.40
N TRP A 85 16.62 11.28 -15.43
CA TRP A 85 15.33 11.85 -15.05
C TRP A 85 14.12 11.13 -15.67
N GLU A 86 14.11 10.92 -16.98
CA GLU A 86 12.96 10.28 -17.66
C GLU A 86 12.79 8.81 -17.24
N ALA A 87 13.90 8.07 -17.14
CA ALA A 87 13.87 6.66 -16.72
C ALA A 87 13.37 6.51 -15.27
N ASP A 88 13.85 7.36 -14.36
CA ASP A 88 13.45 7.37 -12.96
C ASP A 88 11.99 7.79 -12.77
N ARG A 89 11.52 8.76 -13.56
CA ARG A 89 10.13 9.19 -13.60
C ARG A 89 9.21 8.07 -14.12
N GLN A 90 9.59 7.40 -15.20
CA GLN A 90 8.83 6.27 -15.75
C GLN A 90 8.74 5.12 -14.74
N ARG A 91 9.83 4.81 -14.04
CA ARG A 91 9.85 3.81 -12.97
C ARG A 91 8.90 4.19 -11.84
N TYR A 92 8.93 5.45 -11.38
CA TYR A 92 8.03 5.94 -10.34
C TYR A 92 6.55 5.80 -10.74
N PHE A 93 6.17 6.21 -11.95
CA PHE A 93 4.78 6.06 -12.39
C PHE A 93 4.36 4.60 -12.53
N THR A 94 5.23 3.74 -13.05
CA THR A 94 4.96 2.29 -13.14
C THR A 94 4.65 1.69 -11.77
N ILE A 95 5.47 2.00 -10.75
CA ILE A 95 5.24 1.52 -9.37
C ILE A 95 3.91 2.06 -8.82
N ASN A 96 3.59 3.33 -9.05
CA ASN A 96 2.33 3.92 -8.58
C ASN A 96 1.11 3.31 -9.29
N TRP A 97 1.19 3.00 -10.58
CA TRP A 97 0.13 2.29 -11.30
C TRP A 97 -0.10 0.88 -10.76
N LEU A 98 0.98 0.14 -10.47
CA LEU A 98 0.87 -1.18 -9.84
C LEU A 98 0.24 -1.08 -8.45
N GLN A 99 0.62 -0.06 -7.67
CA GLN A 99 0.02 0.18 -6.35
C GLN A 99 -1.47 0.55 -6.45
N LEU A 100 -1.85 1.39 -7.42
CA LEU A 100 -3.25 1.72 -7.67
C LEU A 100 -4.05 0.45 -7.98
N ALA A 101 -3.58 -0.36 -8.92
CA ALA A 101 -4.23 -1.59 -9.32
C ALA A 101 -4.39 -2.55 -8.13
N THR A 102 -3.32 -2.83 -7.39
CA THR A 102 -3.36 -3.73 -6.23
C THR A 102 -4.27 -3.23 -5.11
N THR A 103 -4.26 -1.92 -4.83
CA THR A 103 -5.15 -1.32 -3.83
C THR A 103 -6.63 -1.48 -4.23
N TRP A 104 -6.97 -1.17 -5.48
CA TRP A 104 -8.34 -1.32 -5.97
C TRP A 104 -8.78 -2.78 -6.03
N SER A 105 -7.90 -3.70 -6.44
CA SER A 105 -8.18 -5.14 -6.41
C SER A 105 -8.47 -5.63 -5.00
N ALA A 106 -7.65 -5.27 -4.01
CA ALA A 106 -7.89 -5.64 -2.61
C ALA A 106 -9.22 -5.07 -2.10
N PHE A 107 -9.51 -3.80 -2.41
CA PHE A 107 -10.77 -3.16 -2.03
C PHE A 107 -11.99 -3.88 -2.62
N ILE A 108 -11.95 -4.21 -3.91
CA ILE A 108 -13.03 -4.96 -4.58
C ILE A 108 -13.19 -6.34 -3.94
N LEU A 109 -12.09 -7.05 -3.65
CA LEU A 109 -12.15 -8.35 -2.97
C LEU A 109 -12.83 -8.24 -1.60
N PHE A 110 -12.54 -7.21 -0.82
CA PHE A 110 -13.20 -6.99 0.47
C PHE A 110 -14.69 -6.66 0.32
N LEU A 111 -15.09 -5.89 -0.70
CA LEU A 111 -16.51 -5.65 -0.98
C LEU A 111 -17.23 -6.92 -1.40
N VAL A 112 -16.63 -7.74 -2.27
CA VAL A 112 -17.23 -9.02 -2.68
C VAL A 112 -17.28 -9.99 -1.51
N ALA A 113 -16.24 -10.03 -0.67
CA ALA A 113 -16.25 -10.81 0.58
C ALA A 113 -17.41 -10.38 1.49
N LEU A 114 -17.63 -9.08 1.68
CA LEU A 114 -18.74 -8.56 2.47
C LEU A 114 -20.10 -9.00 1.91
N LEU A 115 -20.28 -8.96 0.58
CA LEU A 115 -21.51 -9.39 -0.08
C LEU A 115 -21.71 -10.91 -0.03
N ALA A 116 -20.64 -11.67 0.19
CA ALA A 116 -20.64 -13.14 0.27
C ALA A 116 -20.81 -13.67 1.70
N LEU A 117 -21.11 -12.80 2.68
CA LEU A 117 -21.37 -13.24 4.04
C LEU A 117 -22.59 -14.19 4.06
N PRO A 118 -22.51 -15.31 4.80
CA PRO A 118 -23.66 -16.18 4.98
C PRO A 118 -24.79 -15.38 5.66
N ARG A 119 -26.01 -15.51 5.13
CA ARG A 119 -27.20 -14.85 5.67
C ARG A 119 -27.79 -15.63 6.83
#